data_AF-A0A3B8HG32-F1
#
_entry.id   AF-A0A3B8HG32-F1
#
_cell.length_a   1.000
_cell.length_b   1.000
_cell.length_c   1.000
_cell.angle_alpha   90.00
_cell.angle_beta   90.00
_cell.angle_gamma   90.00
#
_symmetry.space_group_name_H-M   'P 1'
#
loop_
_entity.id
_entity.type
_entity.pdbx_description
1 polymer ?
#
loop_
_entity_poly.entity_id
_entity_poly.type
_entity_poly.pdbx_seq_one_letter_code
_entity_poly.pdbx_strand_id
1 'polypeptide(L)'
;MGCCGLRQALRSPSDLTRIKTESESERTKMKKRLRKKLRVGEFKEMGFYVRFRLAENLSEEDLDAFLDQFLDEVIMPHDLYFGGGGHLEWQGFVGLILRGSATEEHRNTVATWLGGHPQVLEHELSDLRDAWYDTRDWP
;
A
#
# COMPACT_ATOMS: atom_id res chain seq x y z
N MET A 1 -10.56 -46.03 11.59
CA MET A 1 -10.76 -44.98 10.57
C MET A 1 -11.60 -43.88 11.21
N GLY A 2 -10.98 -42.83 11.71
CA GLY A 2 -11.68 -41.68 12.31
C GLY A 2 -11.29 -40.43 11.55
N CYS A 3 -12.13 -40.04 10.61
CA CYS A 3 -11.99 -38.79 9.87
C CYS A 3 -13.09 -37.83 10.34
N CYS A 4 -12.86 -36.52 10.14
CA CYS A 4 -13.83 -35.42 10.25
C CYS A 4 -13.92 -34.76 11.65
N GLY A 5 -13.64 -33.47 11.84
CA GLY A 5 -13.28 -32.42 10.89
C GLY A 5 -12.81 -31.19 11.65
N LEU A 6 -11.73 -30.58 11.16
CA LEU A 6 -11.35 -29.22 11.52
C LEU A 6 -12.53 -28.31 11.11
N ARG A 7 -13.33 -27.87 12.09
CA ARG A 7 -14.29 -26.78 11.86
C ARG A 7 -13.47 -25.52 11.61
N GLN A 8 -13.27 -25.18 10.34
CA GLN A 8 -12.92 -23.81 9.98
C GLN A 8 -14.11 -22.95 10.40
N ALA A 9 -13.95 -22.22 11.50
CA ALA A 9 -14.87 -21.16 11.86
C ALA A 9 -14.73 -20.08 10.78
N LEU A 10 -15.58 -20.15 9.75
CA LEU A 10 -15.79 -19.05 8.81
C LEU A 10 -16.36 -17.89 9.66
N ARG A 11 -15.49 -16.96 10.03
CA ARG A 11 -15.84 -15.82 10.89
C ARG A 11 -16.80 -14.92 10.12
N SER A 12 -17.98 -14.66 10.68
CA SER A 12 -18.99 -13.81 10.07
C SER A 12 -18.44 -12.38 9.86
N PRO A 13 -18.86 -11.64 8.82
CA PRO A 13 -18.51 -10.23 8.64
C PRO A 13 -18.75 -9.36 9.88
N SER A 14 -19.78 -9.68 10.68
CA SER A 14 -20.10 -9.00 11.95
C SER A 14 -19.08 -9.28 13.07
N ASP A 15 -18.51 -10.48 13.08
CA ASP A 15 -17.50 -10.88 14.06
C ASP A 15 -16.15 -10.21 13.75
N LEU A 16 -15.85 -10.05 12.45
CA LEU A 16 -14.66 -9.33 12.00
C LEU A 16 -14.72 -7.84 12.38
N THR A 17 -15.89 -7.21 12.27
CA THR A 17 -16.07 -5.82 12.71
C THR A 17 -15.91 -5.68 14.23
N ARG A 18 -16.47 -6.61 15.01
CA ARG A 18 -16.37 -6.60 16.47
C ARG A 18 -14.92 -6.78 16.95
N ILE A 19 -14.20 -7.74 16.37
CA ILE A 19 -12.77 -7.98 16.67
C ILE A 19 -11.93 -6.74 16.33
N LYS A 20 -12.18 -6.08 15.19
CA LYS A 20 -11.49 -4.83 14.82
C LYS A 20 -11.75 -3.74 15.87
N THR A 21 -13.01 -3.54 16.28
CA THR A 21 -13.36 -2.51 17.28
C THR A 21 -12.77 -2.78 18.67
N GLU A 22 -12.73 -4.02 19.12
CA GLU A 22 -12.11 -4.40 20.40
C GLU A 22 -10.59 -4.16 20.37
N SER A 23 -9.92 -4.52 19.27
CA SER A 23 -8.48 -4.30 19.08
C SER A 23 -8.07 -2.81 19.00
N GLU A 24 -8.95 -1.93 18.51
CA GLU A 24 -8.70 -0.48 18.47
C GLU A 24 -8.85 0.16 19.85
N SER A 25 -9.83 -0.29 20.65
CA SER A 25 -10.03 0.12 22.04
C SER A 25 -8.83 -0.25 22.94
N GLU A 26 -8.18 -1.39 22.69
CA GLU A 26 -6.98 -1.77 23.45
C GLU A 26 -5.75 -0.93 23.07
N ARG A 27 -5.61 -0.61 21.78
CA ARG A 27 -4.52 0.23 21.28
C ARG A 27 -4.55 1.65 21.84
N THR A 28 -5.73 2.20 22.14
CA THR A 28 -5.85 3.52 22.78
C THR A 28 -5.47 3.50 24.27
N LYS A 29 -5.63 2.37 24.97
CA LYS A 29 -5.22 2.19 26.37
C LYS A 29 -3.72 2.03 26.59
N MET A 30 -2.95 1.81 25.52
CA MET A 30 -1.49 1.64 25.60
C MET A 30 -0.77 2.93 25.96
N LYS A 31 0.35 2.83 26.70
CA LYS A 31 1.25 3.96 26.97
C LYS A 31 1.75 4.57 25.65
N LYS A 32 1.81 5.91 25.57
CA LYS A 32 2.22 6.67 24.37
C LYS A 32 3.52 6.16 23.73
N ARG A 33 4.53 5.81 24.53
CA ARG A 33 5.80 5.24 24.03
C ARG A 33 5.60 3.93 23.25
N LEU A 34 4.70 3.06 23.69
CA LEU A 34 4.39 1.81 23.00
C LEU A 34 3.59 2.06 21.72
N ARG A 35 2.62 2.99 21.74
CA ARG A 35 1.87 3.38 20.53
C ARG A 35 2.79 3.90 19.42
N LYS A 36 3.78 4.74 19.79
CA LYS A 36 4.81 5.22 18.87
C LYS A 36 5.70 4.08 18.35
N LYS A 37 6.13 3.17 19.23
CA LYS A 37 7.00 2.03 18.84
C LYS A 37 6.30 1.08 17.87
N LEU A 38 5.02 0.82 18.10
CA LEU A 38 4.22 -0.09 17.28
C LEU A 38 3.48 0.61 16.13
N ARG A 39 3.57 1.92 15.94
CA ARG A 39 2.87 2.63 14.83
C ARG A 39 1.35 2.47 14.85
N VAL A 40 0.76 2.55 16.04
CA VAL A 40 -0.69 2.43 16.24
C VAL A 40 -1.27 3.73 16.80
N GLY A 41 -2.59 3.89 16.67
CA GLY A 41 -3.30 5.08 17.14
C GLY A 41 -2.87 6.32 16.36
N GLU A 42 -2.40 7.35 17.07
CA GLU A 42 -1.97 8.62 16.47
C GLU A 42 -0.67 8.52 15.64
N PHE A 43 0.02 7.37 15.68
CA PHE A 43 1.26 7.12 14.93
C PHE A 43 1.05 6.16 13.75
N LYS A 44 -0.21 5.90 13.38
CA LYS A 44 -0.54 5.10 12.22
C LYS A 44 -0.07 5.80 10.95
N GLU A 45 0.57 5.05 10.07
CA GLU A 45 1.05 5.52 8.78
C GLU A 45 0.22 4.84 7.70
N MET A 46 -0.46 5.64 6.88
CA MET A 46 -1.21 5.17 5.73
C MET A 46 -0.35 5.33 4.46
N GLY A 47 -0.49 4.41 3.53
CA GLY A 47 0.03 4.49 2.18
C GLY A 47 -0.94 3.82 1.22
N PHE A 48 -0.54 3.56 -0.02
CA PHE A 48 -1.38 2.86 -0.98
C PHE A 48 -0.53 1.97 -1.87
N TYR A 49 -1.16 0.93 -2.39
CA TYR A 49 -0.54 0.05 -3.37
C TYR A 49 -0.73 0.59 -4.77
N VAL A 50 0.29 0.42 -5.60
CA VAL A 50 0.27 0.78 -7.01
C VAL A 50 0.72 -0.42 -7.84
N ARG A 51 -0.03 -0.68 -8.91
CA ARG A 51 0.33 -1.61 -9.98
C ARG A 51 0.29 -0.84 -11.28
N PHE A 52 1.28 -1.05 -12.14
CA PHE A 52 1.21 -0.55 -13.51
C PHE A 52 1.91 -1.51 -14.47
N ARG A 53 1.40 -1.57 -15.69
CA ARG A 53 1.95 -2.37 -16.78
C ARG A 53 2.50 -1.46 -17.85
N LEU A 54 3.72 -1.74 -18.28
CA LEU A 54 4.41 -1.01 -19.33
C LEU A 54 4.31 -1.73 -20.67
N ALA A 55 4.62 -1.02 -21.75
CA ALA A 55 4.64 -1.59 -23.09
C ALA A 55 5.71 -2.69 -23.24
N GLU A 56 5.40 -3.73 -24.02
CA GLU A 56 6.26 -4.92 -24.14
C GLU A 56 7.53 -4.70 -24.98
N ASN A 57 7.63 -3.56 -25.66
CA ASN A 57 8.72 -3.23 -26.58
C ASN A 57 9.80 -2.34 -25.97
N LEU A 58 9.83 -2.19 -24.64
CA LEU A 58 10.82 -1.38 -23.93
C LEU A 58 12.10 -2.18 -23.68
N SER A 59 13.27 -1.55 -23.85
CA SER A 59 14.54 -2.14 -23.42
C SER A 59 14.71 -2.03 -21.90
N GLU A 60 15.71 -2.72 -21.35
CA GLU A 60 16.03 -2.59 -19.91
C GLU A 60 16.38 -1.14 -19.56
N GLU A 61 17.11 -0.42 -20.42
CA GLU A 61 17.45 0.99 -20.22
C GLU A 61 16.22 1.90 -20.25
N ASP A 62 15.22 1.60 -21.08
CA ASP A 62 13.96 2.35 -21.10
C ASP A 62 13.15 2.12 -19.81
N LEU A 63 13.18 0.90 -19.26
CA LEU A 63 12.53 0.58 -17.99
C LEU A 63 13.19 1.30 -16.82
N ASP A 64 14.51 1.30 -16.76
CA ASP A 64 15.27 2.04 -15.75
C ASP A 64 15.01 3.55 -15.86
N ALA A 65 15.03 4.10 -17.08
CA ALA A 65 14.75 5.52 -17.32
C ALA A 65 13.30 5.91 -16.96
N PHE A 66 12.34 5.01 -17.17
CA PHE A 66 10.96 5.21 -16.72
C PHE A 66 10.86 5.28 -15.20
N LEU A 67 11.54 4.36 -14.48
CA LEU A 67 11.54 4.38 -13.02
C LEU A 67 12.21 5.62 -12.47
N ASP A 68 13.35 6.03 -13.02
CA ASP A 68 14.04 7.25 -12.61
C ASP A 68 13.11 8.47 -12.78
N GLN A 69 12.42 8.59 -13.92
CA GLN A 69 11.43 9.64 -14.15
C GLN A 69 10.27 9.56 -13.16
N PHE A 70 9.74 8.36 -12.90
CA PHE A 70 8.67 8.18 -11.91
C PHE A 70 9.11 8.63 -10.52
N LEU A 71 10.33 8.29 -10.12
CA LEU A 71 10.89 8.67 -8.83
C LEU A 71 11.12 10.18 -8.74
N ASP A 72 11.75 10.77 -9.75
CA ASP A 72 12.15 12.18 -9.75
C ASP A 72 10.97 13.15 -9.92
N GLU A 73 9.96 12.79 -10.72
CA GLU A 73 8.84 13.70 -11.03
C GLU A 73 7.67 13.55 -10.04
N VAL A 74 7.43 12.34 -9.53
CA VAL A 74 6.25 12.06 -8.71
C VAL A 74 6.62 11.77 -7.28
N ILE A 75 7.56 10.85 -7.03
CA ILE A 75 7.81 10.33 -5.69
C ILE A 75 8.58 11.34 -4.84
N MET A 76 9.75 11.79 -5.30
CA MET A 76 10.63 12.67 -4.56
C MET A 76 10.03 14.06 -4.28
N PRO A 77 9.36 14.74 -5.23
CA PRO A 77 8.82 16.09 -4.98
C PRO A 77 7.66 16.13 -3.97
N HIS A 78 6.99 14.99 -3.78
CA HIS A 78 5.86 14.86 -2.85
C HIS A 78 6.26 14.22 -1.52
N ASP A 79 7.57 14.12 -1.23
CA ASP A 79 8.12 13.46 -0.05
C ASP A 79 7.63 12.01 0.11
N LEU A 80 7.36 11.33 -1.00
CA LEU A 80 6.94 9.94 -1.02
C LEU A 80 8.16 9.02 -1.10
N TYR A 81 7.94 7.75 -0.77
CA TYR A 81 8.81 6.66 -1.15
C TYR A 81 7.98 5.63 -1.92
N PHE A 82 8.62 4.97 -2.87
CA PHE A 82 8.09 3.80 -3.55
C PHE A 82 8.95 2.60 -3.20
N GLY A 83 8.33 1.55 -2.69
CA GLY A 83 8.97 0.27 -2.44
C GLY A 83 8.26 -0.81 -3.25
N GLY A 84 8.93 -1.37 -4.25
CA GLY A 84 8.32 -2.32 -5.17
C GLY A 84 9.34 -3.01 -6.05
N GLY A 85 8.84 -3.85 -6.95
CA GLY A 85 9.64 -4.57 -7.92
C GLY A 85 8.78 -5.02 -9.09
N GLY A 86 9.43 -5.25 -10.22
CA GLY A 86 8.75 -5.63 -11.45
C GLY A 86 9.69 -5.67 -12.63
N HIS A 87 9.10 -5.86 -13.81
CA HIS A 87 9.79 -5.72 -15.10
C HIS A 87 8.85 -5.04 -16.10
N LEU A 88 7.98 -5.80 -16.77
CA LEU A 88 6.89 -5.23 -17.58
C LEU A 88 5.67 -4.89 -16.73
N GLU A 89 5.46 -5.62 -15.66
CA GLU A 89 4.43 -5.35 -14.65
C GLU A 89 5.12 -5.01 -13.34
N TRP A 90 4.85 -3.82 -12.84
CA TRP A 90 5.40 -3.29 -11.60
C TRP A 90 4.35 -3.28 -10.52
N GLN A 91 4.78 -3.67 -9.33
CA GLN A 91 3.95 -3.67 -8.14
C GLN A 91 4.76 -3.11 -6.98
N GLY A 92 4.15 -2.21 -6.22
CA GLY A 92 4.77 -1.68 -5.02
C GLY A 92 3.83 -0.90 -4.12
N PHE A 93 4.39 -0.49 -3.00
CA PHE A 93 3.72 0.34 -2.01
C PHE A 93 4.31 1.74 -2.02
N VAL A 94 3.44 2.74 -2.00
CA VAL A 94 3.78 4.15 -1.88
C VAL A 94 3.37 4.66 -0.50
N GLY A 95 4.31 5.30 0.19
CA GLY A 95 4.07 5.96 1.48
C GLY A 95 4.87 7.25 1.60
N LEU A 96 4.73 7.98 2.71
CA LEU A 96 5.57 9.15 2.97
C LEU A 96 6.96 8.72 3.47
N ILE A 97 8.00 9.39 2.98
CA ILE A 97 9.39 9.16 3.41
C ILE A 97 9.59 9.60 4.87
N LEU A 98 8.92 10.69 5.25
CA LEU A 98 8.87 11.21 6.61
C LEU A 98 7.72 10.57 7.39
N ARG A 99 7.68 10.86 8.70
CA ARG A 99 6.59 10.43 9.58
C ARG A 99 5.28 11.05 9.12
N GLY A 100 4.32 10.23 8.72
CA GLY A 100 3.02 10.70 8.27
C GLY A 100 2.21 9.62 7.57
N SER A 101 1.10 10.05 6.98
CA SER A 101 0.24 9.23 6.15
C SER A 101 0.14 9.85 4.76
N ALA A 102 0.24 9.03 3.72
CA ALA A 102 -0.12 9.45 2.37
C ALA A 102 -1.59 9.88 2.34
N THR A 103 -1.88 10.88 1.50
CA THR A 103 -3.21 11.45 1.33
C THR A 103 -3.81 11.00 0.01
N GLU A 104 -5.11 11.24 -0.17
CA GLU A 104 -5.78 10.99 -1.44
C GLU A 104 -5.23 11.89 -2.56
N GLU A 105 -4.71 13.07 -2.22
CA GLU A 105 -4.04 13.97 -3.17
C GLU A 105 -2.81 13.30 -3.77
N HIS A 106 -1.95 12.67 -2.93
CA HIS A 106 -0.79 11.92 -3.42
C HIS A 106 -1.20 10.78 -4.36
N ARG A 107 -2.28 10.07 -4.01
CA ARG A 107 -2.82 8.99 -4.85
C ARG A 107 -3.27 9.54 -6.21
N ASN A 108 -3.97 10.67 -6.23
CA ASN A 108 -4.42 11.31 -7.47
C ASN A 108 -3.26 11.81 -8.33
N THR A 109 -2.22 12.37 -7.73
CA THR A 109 -1.01 12.78 -8.46
C THR A 109 -0.37 11.59 -9.17
N VAL A 110 -0.18 10.48 -8.46
CA VAL A 110 0.43 9.26 -9.02
C VAL A 110 -0.45 8.67 -10.11
N ALA A 111 -1.77 8.60 -9.89
CA ALA A 111 -2.72 8.11 -10.89
C ALA A 111 -2.72 8.99 -12.16
N THR A 112 -2.65 10.31 -12.01
CA THR A 112 -2.63 11.26 -13.12
C THR A 112 -1.36 11.13 -13.95
N TRP A 113 -0.20 11.01 -13.29
CA TRP A 113 1.08 10.85 -13.97
C TRP A 113 1.14 9.52 -14.74
N LEU A 114 0.75 8.41 -14.10
CA LEU A 114 0.72 7.09 -14.76
C LEU A 114 -0.25 7.05 -15.94
N GLY A 115 -1.45 7.63 -15.80
CA GLY A 115 -2.44 7.68 -16.88
C GLY A 115 -2.06 8.61 -18.06
N GLY A 116 -1.17 9.57 -17.82
CA GLY A 116 -0.66 10.46 -18.86
C GLY A 116 0.61 9.96 -19.55
N HIS A 117 1.25 8.92 -19.01
CA HIS A 117 2.56 8.48 -19.48
C HIS A 117 2.45 7.54 -20.69
N PRO A 118 3.12 7.82 -21.82
CA PRO A 118 2.89 7.09 -23.08
C PRO A 118 3.32 5.61 -23.04
N GLN A 119 4.20 5.24 -22.11
CA GLN A 119 4.70 3.88 -21.95
C GLN A 119 3.82 3.00 -21.05
N VAL A 120 2.83 3.59 -20.35
CA VAL A 120 1.94 2.87 -19.43
C VAL A 120 0.72 2.37 -20.20
N LEU A 121 0.48 1.06 -20.17
CA LEU A 121 -0.68 0.42 -20.77
C LEU A 121 -1.88 0.39 -19.82
N GLU A 122 -1.61 0.10 -18.55
CA GLU A 122 -2.61 -0.02 -17.50
C GLU A 122 -2.00 0.40 -16.17
N HIS A 123 -2.80 1.02 -15.30
CA HIS A 123 -2.42 1.29 -13.93
C HIS A 123 -3.60 1.12 -12.97
N GLU A 124 -3.32 0.64 -11.77
CA GLU A 124 -4.27 0.44 -10.69
C GLU A 124 -3.68 0.95 -9.38
N LEU A 125 -4.50 1.67 -8.61
CA LEU A 125 -4.12 2.17 -7.29
C LEU A 125 -5.15 1.75 -6.26
N SER A 126 -4.70 1.16 -5.15
CA SER A 126 -5.59 0.81 -4.04
C SER A 126 -6.04 2.04 -3.26
N ASP A 127 -7.05 1.88 -2.42
CA ASP A 127 -7.36 2.83 -1.35
C ASP A 127 -6.20 2.97 -0.36
N LEU A 128 -6.26 3.98 0.51
CA LEU A 128 -5.31 4.15 1.61
C LEU A 128 -5.36 2.94 2.58
N ARG A 129 -4.21 2.31 2.76
CA ARG A 129 -3.99 1.13 3.59
C ARG A 129 -2.96 1.39 4.68
N ASP A 130 -3.08 0.65 5.78
CA ASP A 130 -2.12 0.72 6.89
C ASP A 130 -0.79 0.11 6.45
N ALA A 131 0.30 0.89 6.50
CA ALA A 131 1.61 0.44 6.03
C ALA A 131 2.22 -0.71 6.87
N TRP A 132 1.71 -0.95 8.08
CA TRP A 132 2.34 -1.83 9.06
C TRP A 132 1.53 -3.10 9.36
N TYR A 133 0.21 -2.99 9.40
CA TYR A 133 -0.67 -4.07 9.84
C TYR A 133 -1.79 -4.40 8.87
N ASP A 134 -1.74 -3.90 7.63
CA ASP A 134 -2.72 -4.33 6.64
C ASP A 134 -2.50 -5.81 6.31
N THR A 135 -3.45 -6.65 6.73
CA THR A 135 -3.46 -8.09 6.44
C THR A 135 -4.40 -8.43 5.29
N ARG A 136 -4.93 -7.43 4.60
CA ARG A 136 -5.76 -7.66 3.42
C ARG A 136 -4.84 -8.08 2.29
N ASP A 137 -5.29 -9.04 1.50
CA ASP A 137 -4.56 -9.44 0.32
C ASP A 137 -4.35 -8.24 -0.62
N TRP A 138 -3.24 -8.34 -1.36
CA TRP A 138 -2.91 -7.44 -2.45
C TRP A 138 -4.03 -7.54 -3.52
N PRO A 139 -4.53 -6.41 -4.05
CA PRO A 139 -5.55 -6.43 -5.11
C PRO A 139 -5.02 -6.91 -6.46
#